data_AF-A0A7C5BFB5-F1
#
_entry.id   AF-A0A7C5BFB5-F1
#
_cell.length_a   1.000
_cell.length_b   1.000
_cell.length_c   1.000
_cell.angle_alpha   90.00
_cell.angle_beta   90.00
_cell.angle_gamma   90.00
#
_symmetry.space_group_name_H-M   'P 1'
#
loop_
_entity.id
_entity.type
_entity.pdbx_description
1 polymer ?
#
loop_
_entity_poly.entity_id
_entity_poly.type
_entity_poly.pdbx_seq_one_letter_code
_entity_poly.pdbx_strand_id
1 'polypeptide(L)'
;MAILNYITDDDYTKEWQAALRQYFSIIKPFNPLKASFNDHIDLLRALSHIAPEWSSDISKTIGFLQKYHQKQKEQIAKTIAKGVCEILSFKMRESYRLSTPNEEKLLQRYKVAIEKKEKTLFKKIQTLLGFEDLDIRVETSKLNYSIFSKESQELFGLSREKILLLATLGTAATGGAIDLAVGGHSLLLGSIIGATVGFLGANYGYGKLSDITIINSNTIEIGPIKDPNIGFILLNRALEFSRLLLHTTHAQRGEKQAVISDESSLKELKSLSSLHKKCQKNSLDKESLQKYTQLIEELL
;
A
#
# COMPACT_ATOMS: atom_id res chain seq x y z
N MET A 1 -17.51 -30.69 21.88
CA MET A 1 -16.45 -29.65 21.93
C MET A 1 -16.87 -28.59 22.92
N ALA A 2 -15.94 -27.97 23.64
CA ALA A 2 -16.16 -26.69 24.30
C ALA A 2 -15.35 -25.60 23.60
N ILE A 3 -15.94 -24.41 23.46
CA ILE A 3 -15.27 -23.21 22.97
C ILE A 3 -15.11 -22.25 24.14
N LEU A 4 -13.89 -21.81 24.41
CA LEU A 4 -13.59 -20.82 25.44
C LEU A 4 -13.48 -19.44 24.79
N ASN A 5 -14.44 -18.57 25.08
CA ASN A 5 -14.42 -17.17 24.64
C ASN A 5 -13.90 -16.26 25.76
N TYR A 6 -12.90 -15.44 25.44
CA TYR A 6 -12.34 -14.46 26.36
C TYR A 6 -13.17 -13.17 26.30
N ILE A 7 -13.92 -12.89 27.37
CA ILE A 7 -14.78 -11.70 27.48
C ILE A 7 -14.03 -10.55 28.19
N THR A 8 -13.07 -10.87 29.07
CA THR A 8 -12.25 -9.90 29.82
C THR A 8 -10.75 -10.18 29.61
N ASP A 9 -9.89 -9.25 30.07
CA ASP A 9 -8.43 -9.39 30.01
C ASP A 9 -7.87 -10.37 31.08
N ASP A 10 -8.73 -10.90 31.97
CA ASP A 10 -8.35 -11.89 32.97
C ASP A 10 -8.24 -13.30 32.33
N ASP A 11 -7.07 -13.93 32.48
CA ASP A 11 -6.80 -15.27 31.94
C ASP A 11 -7.17 -16.37 32.95
N TYR A 12 -8.42 -16.85 32.86
CA TYR A 12 -8.90 -18.04 33.59
C TYR A 12 -8.87 -19.33 32.73
N THR A 13 -8.05 -19.37 31.68
CA THR A 13 -8.08 -20.47 30.69
C THR A 13 -7.83 -21.82 31.35
N LYS A 14 -6.89 -21.89 32.29
CA LYS A 14 -6.44 -23.16 32.88
C LYS A 14 -7.52 -23.76 33.79
N GLU A 15 -8.18 -22.91 34.57
CA GLU A 15 -9.25 -23.25 35.49
C GLU A 15 -10.47 -23.75 34.73
N TRP A 16 -10.89 -23.02 33.68
CA TRP A 16 -11.98 -23.44 32.83
C TRP A 16 -11.65 -24.70 32.03
N GLN A 17 -10.42 -24.84 31.52
CA GLN A 17 -10.00 -26.08 30.87
C GLN A 17 -10.07 -27.27 31.83
N ALA A 18 -9.58 -27.13 33.06
CA ALA A 18 -9.63 -28.19 34.05
C ALA A 18 -11.07 -28.60 34.37
N ALA A 19 -11.96 -27.63 34.58
CA ALA A 19 -13.37 -27.87 34.88
C ALA A 19 -14.15 -28.52 33.72
N LEU A 20 -13.81 -28.19 32.46
CA LEU A 20 -14.54 -28.66 31.28
C LEU A 20 -14.01 -29.99 30.71
N ARG A 21 -12.79 -30.40 31.04
CA ARG A 21 -12.16 -31.65 30.54
C ARG A 21 -12.98 -32.89 30.89
N GLN A 22 -13.72 -32.87 31.99
CA GLN A 22 -14.59 -33.98 32.40
C GLN A 22 -15.82 -34.16 31.50
N TYR A 23 -16.22 -33.15 30.73
CA TYR A 23 -17.41 -33.18 29.88
C TYR A 23 -17.11 -33.13 28.38
N PHE A 24 -15.93 -32.62 27.98
CA PHE A 24 -15.60 -32.40 26.57
C PHE A 24 -14.21 -32.92 26.20
N SER A 25 -14.15 -33.68 25.11
CA SER A 25 -12.90 -34.25 24.57
C SER A 25 -11.98 -33.23 23.89
N ILE A 26 -12.54 -32.11 23.43
CA ILE A 26 -11.80 -31.02 22.79
C ILE A 26 -12.30 -29.71 23.39
N ILE A 27 -11.35 -28.93 23.92
CA ILE A 27 -11.58 -27.59 24.46
C ILE A 27 -10.68 -26.64 23.68
N LYS A 28 -11.28 -25.67 22.98
CA LYS A 28 -10.53 -24.76 22.13
C LYS A 28 -10.79 -23.30 22.53
N PRO A 29 -9.74 -22.52 22.85
CA PRO A 29 -9.90 -21.08 22.99
C PRO A 29 -10.19 -20.46 21.62
N PHE A 30 -11.20 -19.60 21.56
CA PHE A 30 -11.59 -18.89 20.36
C PHE A 30 -12.30 -17.59 20.74
N ASN A 31 -11.69 -16.47 20.39
CA ASN A 31 -12.31 -15.16 20.55
C ASN A 31 -12.90 -14.73 19.19
N PRO A 32 -14.23 -14.74 19.02
CA PRO A 32 -14.86 -14.42 17.73
C PRO A 32 -14.59 -12.98 17.28
N LEU A 33 -14.28 -12.07 18.21
CA LEU A 33 -13.93 -10.69 17.89
C LEU A 33 -12.50 -10.57 17.35
N LYS A 34 -11.59 -11.48 17.73
CA LYS A 34 -10.16 -11.42 17.38
C LYS A 34 -9.65 -12.55 16.47
N ALA A 35 -10.51 -13.52 16.15
CA ALA A 35 -10.12 -14.71 15.40
C ALA A 35 -9.68 -14.37 13.98
N SER A 36 -8.48 -14.81 13.61
CA SER A 36 -7.93 -14.74 12.26
C SER A 36 -8.56 -15.78 11.33
N PHE A 37 -8.30 -15.69 10.02
CA PHE A 37 -8.71 -16.73 9.07
C PHE A 37 -8.20 -18.12 9.47
N ASN A 38 -6.96 -18.23 9.96
CA ASN A 38 -6.38 -19.49 10.40
C ASN A 38 -7.11 -20.05 11.64
N ASP A 39 -7.52 -19.19 12.58
CA ASP A 39 -8.30 -19.63 13.75
C ASP A 39 -9.64 -20.26 13.34
N HIS A 40 -10.30 -19.70 12.33
CA HIS A 40 -11.52 -20.25 11.75
C HIS A 40 -11.27 -21.60 11.06
N ILE A 41 -10.20 -21.72 10.27
CA ILE A 41 -9.82 -22.99 9.63
C ILE A 41 -9.52 -24.06 10.68
N ASP A 42 -8.77 -23.71 11.72
CA ASP A 42 -8.45 -24.65 12.79
C ASP A 42 -9.70 -25.03 13.59
N LEU A 43 -10.70 -24.15 13.69
CA LEU A 43 -11.96 -24.45 14.37
C LEU A 43 -12.78 -25.45 13.55
N LEU A 44 -12.89 -25.22 12.24
CA LEU A 44 -13.53 -26.15 11.30
C LEU A 44 -12.82 -27.50 11.30
N ARG A 45 -11.48 -27.52 11.34
CA ARG A 45 -10.71 -28.78 11.42
C ARG A 45 -11.01 -29.53 12.72
N ALA A 46 -11.08 -28.83 13.86
CA ALA A 46 -11.46 -29.44 15.13
C ALA A 46 -12.88 -30.03 15.09
N LEU A 47 -13.84 -29.33 14.47
CA LEU A 47 -15.20 -29.83 14.26
C LEU A 47 -15.22 -31.10 13.39
N SER A 48 -14.38 -31.16 12.36
CA SER A 48 -14.29 -32.34 11.47
C SER A 48 -13.86 -33.63 12.18
N HIS A 49 -13.14 -33.52 13.31
CA HIS A 49 -12.73 -34.66 14.12
C HIS A 49 -13.84 -35.14 15.07
N ILE A 50 -14.76 -34.24 15.44
CA ILE A 50 -15.83 -34.53 16.40
C ILE A 50 -17.07 -35.09 15.69
N ALA A 51 -17.30 -34.72 14.43
CA ALA A 51 -18.39 -35.22 13.60
C ALA A 51 -17.84 -35.95 12.35
N PRO A 52 -17.42 -37.23 12.49
CA PRO A 52 -16.87 -38.02 11.39
C PRO A 52 -17.79 -38.09 10.17
N GLU A 53 -19.11 -38.09 10.38
CA GLU A 53 -20.14 -38.10 9.34
C GLU A 53 -20.08 -36.87 8.42
N TRP A 54 -19.58 -35.73 8.90
CA TRP A 54 -19.44 -34.49 8.13
C TRP A 54 -17.99 -34.17 7.77
N SER A 55 -17.03 -35.02 8.16
CA SER A 55 -15.59 -34.77 8.00
C SER A 55 -15.19 -34.50 6.55
N SER A 56 -15.77 -35.24 5.59
CA SER A 56 -15.50 -35.05 4.16
C SER A 56 -15.95 -33.67 3.67
N ASP A 57 -17.16 -33.25 4.05
CA ASP A 57 -17.74 -31.99 3.56
C ASP A 57 -17.12 -30.77 4.25
N ILE A 58 -16.77 -30.89 5.53
CA ILE A 58 -15.99 -29.86 6.25
C ILE A 58 -14.60 -29.71 5.61
N SER A 59 -13.93 -30.82 5.28
CA SER A 59 -12.62 -30.79 4.63
C SER A 59 -12.68 -30.14 3.24
N LYS A 60 -13.70 -30.45 2.44
CA LYS A 60 -13.95 -29.77 1.15
C LYS A 60 -14.17 -28.27 1.36
N THR A 61 -14.98 -27.90 2.34
CA THR A 61 -15.28 -26.50 2.66
C THR A 61 -14.03 -25.73 3.08
N ILE A 62 -13.18 -26.32 3.94
CA ILE A 62 -11.87 -25.76 4.29
C ILE A 62 -11.04 -25.51 3.02
N GLY A 63 -10.96 -26.49 2.12
CA GLY A 63 -10.24 -26.35 0.86
C GLY A 63 -10.79 -25.23 -0.03
N PHE A 64 -12.12 -25.05 -0.10
CA PHE A 64 -12.74 -23.93 -0.82
C PHE A 64 -12.42 -22.58 -0.17
N LEU A 65 -12.53 -22.48 1.17
CA LEU A 65 -12.24 -21.25 1.91
C LEU A 65 -10.78 -20.83 1.75
N GLN A 66 -9.84 -21.76 1.83
CA GLN A 66 -8.41 -21.47 1.65
C GLN A 66 -8.11 -20.98 0.23
N LYS A 67 -8.66 -21.64 -0.79
CA LYS A 67 -8.52 -21.20 -2.19
C LYS A 67 -9.17 -19.83 -2.42
N TYR A 68 -10.32 -19.58 -1.81
CA TYR A 68 -11.00 -18.30 -1.89
C TYR A 68 -10.17 -17.18 -1.24
N HIS A 69 -9.66 -17.42 -0.04
CA HIS A 69 -8.81 -16.47 0.68
C HIS A 69 -7.53 -16.13 -0.09
N GLN A 70 -6.86 -17.15 -0.67
CA GLN A 70 -5.68 -16.92 -1.51
C GLN A 70 -6.01 -16.07 -2.74
N LYS A 71 -7.09 -16.41 -3.45
CA LYS A 71 -7.53 -15.63 -4.62
C LYS A 71 -7.86 -14.18 -4.25
N GLN A 72 -8.45 -13.96 -3.08
CA GLN A 72 -8.75 -12.62 -2.60
C GLN A 72 -7.47 -11.83 -2.34
N LYS A 73 -6.47 -12.42 -1.67
CA LYS A 73 -5.13 -11.80 -1.50
C LYS A 73 -4.46 -11.46 -2.83
N GLU A 74 -4.44 -12.39 -3.78
CA GLU A 74 -3.89 -12.17 -5.12
C GLU A 74 -4.61 -10.99 -5.83
N GLN A 75 -5.94 -10.92 -5.74
CA GLN A 75 -6.73 -9.85 -6.34
C GLN A 75 -6.46 -8.49 -5.70
N ILE A 76 -6.30 -8.43 -4.37
CA ILE A 76 -5.91 -7.20 -3.66
C ILE A 76 -4.53 -6.77 -4.15
N ALA A 77 -3.55 -7.67 -4.10
CA ALA A 77 -2.18 -7.39 -4.49
C ALA A 77 -2.08 -6.86 -5.93
N LYS A 78 -2.83 -7.47 -6.86
CA LYS A 78 -2.90 -7.04 -8.26
C LYS A 78 -3.57 -5.66 -8.41
N THR A 79 -4.59 -5.38 -7.59
CA THR A 79 -5.28 -4.09 -7.58
C THR A 79 -4.36 -2.99 -7.07
N ILE A 80 -3.60 -3.25 -5.99
CA ILE A 80 -2.58 -2.35 -5.47
C ILE A 80 -1.49 -2.10 -6.53
N ALA A 81 -0.91 -3.17 -7.10
CA ALA A 81 0.15 -3.05 -8.11
C ALA A 81 -0.27 -2.14 -9.27
N LYS A 82 -1.45 -2.40 -9.84
CA LYS A 82 -2.00 -1.59 -10.93
C LYS A 82 -2.29 -0.15 -10.51
N GLY A 83 -2.90 0.04 -9.34
CA GLY A 83 -3.25 1.37 -8.84
C GLY A 83 -2.03 2.25 -8.55
N VAL A 84 -1.01 1.69 -7.88
CA VAL A 84 0.26 2.38 -7.64
C VAL A 84 0.89 2.77 -8.98
N CYS A 85 0.92 1.87 -9.97
CA CYS A 85 1.49 2.19 -11.27
C CYS A 85 0.69 3.21 -12.07
N GLU A 86 -0.65 3.18 -11.98
CA GLU A 86 -1.53 4.20 -12.56
C GLU A 86 -1.24 5.59 -11.97
N ILE A 87 -1.00 5.66 -10.65
CA ILE A 87 -0.70 6.91 -9.95
C ILE A 87 0.71 7.40 -10.31
N LEU A 88 1.71 6.53 -10.25
CA LEU A 88 3.11 6.88 -10.54
C LEU A 88 3.34 7.33 -11.98
N SER A 89 2.58 6.79 -12.94
CA SER A 89 2.64 7.17 -14.36
C SER A 89 1.74 8.35 -14.73
N PHE A 90 0.95 8.86 -13.79
CA PHE A 90 -0.06 9.87 -14.09
C PHE A 90 0.57 11.16 -14.59
N LYS A 91 -0.02 11.71 -15.65
CA LYS A 91 0.31 12.99 -16.25
C LYS A 91 -0.95 13.81 -16.40
N MET A 92 -0.87 15.10 -16.08
CA MET A 92 -1.98 16.03 -16.23
C MET A 92 -1.61 17.08 -17.26
N ARG A 93 -2.49 17.29 -18.25
CA ARG A 93 -2.35 18.37 -19.23
C ARG A 93 -3.33 19.47 -18.92
N GLU A 94 -2.89 20.71 -19.02
CA GLU A 94 -3.73 21.88 -18.84
C GLU A 94 -3.47 22.89 -19.96
N SER A 95 -4.54 23.48 -20.48
CA SER A 95 -4.42 24.58 -21.44
C SER A 95 -4.25 25.90 -20.71
N TYR A 96 -3.34 26.75 -21.18
CA TYR A 96 -3.14 28.10 -20.67
C TYR A 96 -3.28 29.13 -21.80
N ARG A 97 -3.77 30.34 -21.47
CA ARG A 97 -3.96 31.43 -22.44
C ARG A 97 -2.91 32.51 -22.20
N LEU A 98 -1.89 32.61 -23.06
CA LEU A 98 -0.94 33.74 -23.27
C LEU A 98 -0.24 34.39 -22.05
N SER A 99 -0.66 34.12 -20.82
CA SER A 99 -0.01 34.47 -19.56
C SER A 99 0.86 33.31 -19.11
N THR A 100 1.95 33.61 -18.40
CA THR A 100 2.75 32.59 -17.73
C THR A 100 1.85 31.70 -16.86
N PRO A 101 1.91 30.37 -17.00
CA PRO A 101 1.15 29.46 -16.16
C PRO A 101 1.43 29.74 -14.68
N ASN A 102 0.39 29.79 -13.85
CA ASN A 102 0.59 29.76 -12.40
C ASN A 102 0.99 28.34 -12.01
N GLU A 103 2.30 28.10 -11.98
CA GLU A 103 2.90 26.79 -11.72
C GLU A 103 2.51 26.23 -10.34
N GLU A 104 2.37 27.08 -9.32
CA GLU A 104 1.97 26.65 -7.98
C GLU A 104 0.54 26.11 -7.99
N LYS A 105 -0.37 26.82 -8.66
CA LYS A 105 -1.75 26.37 -8.84
C LYS A 105 -1.84 25.08 -9.65
N LEU A 106 -0.99 24.92 -10.68
CA LEU A 106 -0.90 23.68 -11.46
C LEU A 106 -0.42 22.51 -10.58
N LEU A 107 0.63 22.73 -9.78
CA LEU A 107 1.16 21.72 -8.86
C LEU A 107 0.12 21.31 -7.82
N GLN A 108 -0.61 22.27 -7.25
CA GLN A 108 -1.69 21.96 -6.29
C GLN A 108 -2.80 21.13 -6.94
N ARG A 109 -3.22 21.47 -8.16
CA ARG A 109 -4.19 20.67 -8.92
C ARG A 109 -3.68 19.26 -9.21
N TYR A 110 -2.40 19.13 -9.57
CA TYR A 110 -1.78 17.84 -9.78
C TYR A 110 -1.77 16.98 -8.51
N LYS A 111 -1.38 17.57 -7.36
CA LYS A 111 -1.44 16.89 -6.06
C LYS A 111 -2.86 16.41 -5.73
N VAL A 112 -3.86 17.27 -5.88
CA VAL A 112 -5.28 16.90 -5.67
C VAL A 112 -5.71 15.76 -6.60
N ALA A 113 -5.25 15.77 -7.87
CA ALA A 113 -5.54 14.69 -8.80
C ALA A 113 -4.91 13.35 -8.38
N ILE A 114 -3.67 13.36 -7.87
CA ILE A 114 -3.01 12.18 -7.29
C ILE A 114 -3.77 11.65 -6.08
N GLU A 115 -4.16 12.51 -5.14
CA GLU A 115 -4.96 12.13 -3.96
C GLU A 115 -6.32 11.54 -4.36
N LYS A 116 -6.97 12.09 -5.38
CA LYS A 116 -8.22 11.53 -5.92
C LYS A 116 -8.02 10.13 -6.50
N LYS A 117 -6.90 9.88 -7.17
CA LYS A 117 -6.55 8.55 -7.67
C LYS A 117 -6.26 7.56 -6.54
N GLU A 118 -5.57 7.99 -5.49
CA GLU A 118 -5.37 7.17 -4.28
C GLU A 118 -6.72 6.76 -3.67
N LYS A 119 -7.63 7.73 -3.46
CA LYS A 119 -9.00 7.43 -2.97
C LYS A 119 -9.75 6.45 -3.87
N THR A 120 -9.55 6.56 -5.19
CA THR A 120 -10.13 5.62 -6.16
C THR A 120 -9.54 4.22 -6.02
N LEU A 121 -8.23 4.09 -5.75
CA LEU A 121 -7.59 2.82 -5.44
C LEU A 121 -8.19 2.21 -4.16
N PHE A 122 -8.32 2.98 -3.09
CA PHE A 122 -8.93 2.52 -1.84
C PHE A 122 -10.37 2.05 -2.05
N LYS A 123 -11.17 2.81 -2.81
CA LYS A 123 -12.54 2.40 -3.17
C LYS A 123 -12.57 1.08 -3.95
N LYS A 124 -11.63 0.86 -4.89
CA LYS A 124 -11.52 -0.42 -5.62
C LYS A 124 -11.22 -1.58 -4.65
N ILE A 125 -10.37 -1.36 -3.64
CA ILE A 125 -10.07 -2.36 -2.62
C ILE A 125 -11.30 -2.63 -1.72
N GLN A 126 -12.05 -1.60 -1.34
CA GLN A 126 -13.31 -1.77 -0.58
C GLN A 126 -14.32 -2.61 -1.35
N THR A 127 -14.58 -2.28 -2.62
CA THR A 127 -15.48 -3.05 -3.49
C THR A 127 -15.02 -4.50 -3.62
N LEU A 128 -13.71 -4.73 -3.81
CA LEU A 128 -13.16 -6.09 -3.91
C LEU A 128 -13.43 -6.93 -2.65
N LEU A 129 -13.42 -6.28 -1.49
CA LEU A 129 -13.63 -6.92 -0.19
C LEU A 129 -15.10 -6.91 0.27
N GLY A 130 -16.02 -6.34 -0.51
CA GLY A 130 -17.45 -6.28 -0.18
C GLY A 130 -17.82 -5.24 0.88
N PHE A 131 -16.98 -4.22 1.10
CA PHE A 131 -17.19 -3.17 2.09
C PHE A 131 -17.69 -1.86 1.46
N GLU A 132 -18.59 -1.94 0.48
CA GLU A 132 -19.03 -0.78 -0.32
C GLU A 132 -19.82 0.24 0.52
N ASP A 133 -20.60 -0.25 1.48
CA ASP A 133 -21.41 0.55 2.40
C ASP A 133 -20.69 0.87 3.72
N LEU A 134 -19.48 0.32 3.91
CA LEU A 134 -18.68 0.62 5.08
C LEU A 134 -18.08 2.02 4.89
N ASP A 135 -18.68 3.00 5.55
CA ASP A 135 -18.02 4.28 5.82
C ASP A 135 -16.87 3.98 6.78
N ILE A 136 -15.74 3.54 6.23
CA ILE A 136 -14.48 3.47 6.95
C ILE A 136 -14.15 4.92 7.22
N ARG A 137 -14.70 5.44 8.31
CA ARG A 137 -14.22 6.65 8.92
C ARG A 137 -12.83 6.32 9.39
N VAL A 138 -11.90 6.61 8.50
CA VAL A 138 -10.46 6.75 8.72
C VAL A 138 -10.21 7.83 9.78
N GLU A 139 -11.21 8.35 10.50
CA GLU A 139 -11.14 9.48 11.45
C GLU A 139 -10.05 9.32 12.53
N THR A 140 -9.58 8.10 12.82
CA THR A 140 -8.43 7.84 13.71
C THR A 140 -7.22 7.19 13.03
N SER A 141 -7.30 6.93 11.73
CA SER A 141 -6.25 6.24 10.98
C SER A 141 -5.20 7.21 10.44
N LYS A 142 -3.95 6.76 10.50
CA LYS A 142 -2.75 7.39 9.93
C LYS A 142 -2.89 7.73 8.42
N LEU A 143 -3.89 7.18 7.74
CA LEU A 143 -4.15 7.42 6.31
C LEU A 143 -4.86 8.76 6.02
N ASN A 144 -5.36 9.47 7.04
CA ASN A 144 -5.98 10.79 6.85
C ASN A 144 -5.01 11.87 6.39
N TYR A 145 -3.72 11.70 6.69
CA TYR A 145 -2.70 12.62 6.22
C TYR A 145 -2.65 12.60 4.69
N SER A 146 -2.53 13.79 4.09
CA SER A 146 -2.22 13.91 2.67
C SER A 146 -0.98 13.08 2.36
N ILE A 147 -0.98 12.40 1.21
CA ILE A 147 0.19 11.66 0.72
C ILE A 147 1.46 12.54 0.64
N PHE A 148 1.29 13.85 0.45
CA PHE A 148 2.39 14.82 0.35
C PHE A 148 2.71 15.52 1.67
N SER A 149 2.17 15.05 2.79
CA SER A 149 2.46 15.61 4.12
C SER A 149 3.74 15.00 4.72
N LYS A 150 4.33 15.67 5.72
CA LYS A 150 5.52 15.15 6.41
C LYS A 150 5.18 13.90 7.22
N GLU A 151 4.00 13.87 7.82
CA GLU A 151 3.48 12.75 8.59
C GLU A 151 3.36 11.50 7.70
N SER A 152 2.85 11.64 6.46
CA SER A 152 2.83 10.51 5.51
C SER A 152 4.24 10.04 5.13
N GLN A 153 5.19 10.96 5.01
CA GLN A 153 6.58 10.62 4.70
C GLN A 153 7.21 9.81 5.83
N GLU A 154 7.00 10.23 7.07
CA GLU A 154 7.54 9.60 8.27
C GLU A 154 6.89 8.25 8.56
N LEU A 155 5.59 8.13 8.32
CA LEU A 155 4.82 6.91 8.62
C LEU A 155 4.94 5.84 7.54
N PHE A 156 5.07 6.23 6.27
CA PHE A 156 4.94 5.30 5.14
C PHE A 156 6.11 5.36 4.15
N GLY A 157 7.00 6.34 4.27
CA GLY A 157 8.17 6.49 3.41
C GLY A 157 9.43 5.83 3.97
N LEU A 158 10.46 5.81 3.12
CA LEU A 158 11.83 5.49 3.52
C LEU A 158 12.58 6.76 3.90
N SER A 159 13.65 6.61 4.69
CA SER A 159 14.55 7.74 4.96
C SER A 159 15.27 8.21 3.70
N ARG A 160 15.71 9.46 3.73
CA ARG A 160 16.50 10.05 2.64
C ARG A 160 17.77 9.26 2.33
N GLU A 161 18.44 8.75 3.37
CA GLU A 161 19.64 7.92 3.25
C GLU A 161 19.35 6.62 2.49
N LYS A 162 18.26 5.93 2.84
CA LYS A 162 17.85 4.71 2.16
C LYS A 162 17.46 4.98 0.70
N ILE A 163 16.71 6.06 0.43
CA ILE A 163 16.36 6.46 -0.95
C ILE A 163 17.61 6.73 -1.78
N LEU A 164 18.59 7.46 -1.23
CA LEU A 164 19.86 7.73 -1.90
C LEU A 164 20.61 6.43 -2.21
N LEU A 165 20.69 5.52 -1.25
CA LEU A 165 21.32 4.20 -1.41
C LEU A 165 20.63 3.37 -2.52
N LEU A 166 19.31 3.41 -2.62
CA LEU A 166 18.59 2.71 -3.69
C LEU A 166 18.83 3.36 -5.07
N ALA A 167 19.02 4.68 -5.11
CA ALA A 167 19.35 5.39 -6.33
C ALA A 167 20.74 5.02 -6.85
N THR A 168 21.74 4.88 -5.97
CA THR A 168 23.12 4.53 -6.35
C THR A 168 23.26 3.07 -6.76
N LEU A 169 22.51 2.16 -6.14
CA LEU A 169 22.59 0.72 -6.40
C LEU A 169 21.67 0.24 -7.55
N GLY A 170 20.86 1.13 -8.13
CA GLY A 170 19.98 0.81 -9.24
C GLY A 170 20.73 0.69 -10.58
N THR A 171 20.31 -0.26 -11.41
CA THR A 171 20.88 -0.51 -12.74
C THR A 171 20.41 0.54 -13.75
N ALA A 172 21.00 1.74 -13.73
CA ALA A 172 20.99 2.69 -14.85
C ALA A 172 21.89 3.90 -14.54
N ALA A 173 23.19 3.71 -14.72
CA ALA A 173 24.08 4.77 -15.20
C ALA A 173 23.79 5.07 -16.69
N THR A 174 22.51 5.29 -17.05
CA THR A 174 22.09 5.72 -18.39
C THR A 174 21.53 7.12 -18.27
N GLY A 175 22.43 8.10 -18.41
CA GLY A 175 22.12 9.49 -18.77
C GLY A 175 21.42 10.31 -17.68
N GLY A 176 22.19 10.81 -16.72
CA GLY A 176 21.74 11.78 -15.72
C GLY A 176 22.06 11.30 -14.31
N ALA A 177 23.27 11.59 -13.85
CA ALA A 177 23.56 11.56 -12.43
C ALA A 177 22.54 12.45 -11.71
N ILE A 178 21.68 11.81 -10.92
CA ILE A 178 21.19 12.25 -9.62
C ILE A 178 21.41 13.76 -9.37
N ASP A 179 20.41 14.57 -9.75
CA ASP A 179 20.27 15.95 -9.28
C ASP A 179 19.74 15.99 -7.82
N LEU A 180 20.24 15.07 -6.99
CA LEU A 180 20.00 15.01 -5.54
C LEU A 180 21.29 15.29 -4.75
N ALA A 181 22.33 15.76 -5.43
CA ALA A 181 23.59 16.08 -4.77
C ALA A 181 23.59 17.53 -4.26
N VAL A 182 23.71 17.63 -2.94
CA VAL A 182 24.18 18.79 -2.15
C VAL A 182 23.11 19.84 -1.82
N GLY A 183 22.85 19.99 -0.53
CA GLY A 183 22.05 21.09 -0.02
C GLY A 183 22.63 22.45 -0.42
N GLY A 184 21.75 23.39 -0.76
CA GLY A 184 22.14 24.77 -0.99
C GLY A 184 21.10 25.49 -1.84
N HIS A 185 20.58 26.59 -1.33
CA HIS A 185 19.92 27.60 -2.14
C HIS A 185 20.76 27.90 -3.37
N SER A 186 20.25 27.68 -4.59
CA SER A 186 20.48 28.57 -5.73
C SER A 186 19.84 28.11 -7.04
N LEU A 187 19.14 29.07 -7.65
CA LEU A 187 19.02 29.34 -9.08
C LEU A 187 18.19 28.35 -9.93
N LEU A 188 16.98 28.78 -10.29
CA LEU A 188 16.52 28.80 -11.70
C LEU A 188 15.27 29.70 -11.82
N LEU A 189 15.47 30.98 -11.53
CA LEU A 189 14.67 32.06 -12.13
C LEU A 189 15.10 32.14 -13.60
N GLY A 190 14.22 31.75 -14.52
CA GLY A 190 14.35 32.06 -15.95
C GLY A 190 15.23 31.14 -16.80
N SER A 191 14.61 30.33 -17.67
CA SER A 191 15.13 30.13 -19.02
C SER A 191 13.98 30.00 -20.01
N ILE A 192 13.96 30.96 -20.93
CA ILE A 192 12.95 31.22 -21.96
C ILE A 192 13.22 30.28 -23.14
N ILE A 193 12.16 29.63 -23.62
CA ILE A 193 12.03 28.88 -24.90
C ILE A 193 12.88 27.59 -24.96
N GLY A 194 12.22 26.47 -24.67
CA GLY A 194 12.76 25.09 -24.76
C GLY A 194 12.74 24.28 -23.46
N ALA A 195 12.29 24.88 -22.35
CA ALA A 195 12.62 24.45 -21.00
C ALA A 195 11.59 23.50 -20.35
N THR A 196 12.06 22.36 -19.85
CA THR A 196 11.47 21.71 -18.66
C THR A 196 11.49 22.73 -17.52
N VAL A 197 10.34 23.31 -17.24
CA VAL A 197 10.15 24.21 -16.10
C VAL A 197 10.13 23.32 -14.86
N GLY A 198 11.18 23.39 -14.06
CA GLY A 198 11.35 22.47 -12.97
C GLY A 198 11.96 23.16 -11.77
N PHE A 199 11.13 23.73 -10.91
CA PHE A 199 11.34 23.68 -9.46
C PHE A 199 10.15 24.28 -8.71
N LEU A 200 9.24 23.44 -8.20
CA LEU A 200 8.30 23.85 -7.15
C LEU A 200 8.24 22.75 -6.10
N GLY A 201 8.94 22.92 -4.98
CA GLY A 201 8.87 21.94 -3.90
C GLY A 201 9.80 22.09 -2.70
N ALA A 202 10.71 23.07 -2.63
CA ALA A 202 11.70 23.15 -1.54
C ALA A 202 11.13 23.24 -0.11
N ASN A 203 9.89 23.73 0.06
CA ASN A 203 9.37 24.02 1.40
C ASN A 203 8.75 22.83 2.14
N TYR A 204 8.61 21.67 1.50
CA TYR A 204 7.92 20.53 2.10
C TYR A 204 8.66 19.22 1.84
N GLY A 205 9.70 18.90 2.63
CA GLY A 205 10.18 17.53 2.97
C GLY A 205 10.61 16.53 1.86
N TYR A 206 10.06 16.66 0.67
CA TYR A 206 10.10 15.85 -0.53
C TYR A 206 11.04 16.50 -1.55
N GLY A 207 11.61 15.69 -2.43
CA GLY A 207 12.46 16.18 -3.53
C GLY A 207 11.65 16.80 -4.66
N LYS A 208 12.20 16.83 -5.88
CA LYS A 208 11.48 17.23 -7.09
C LYS A 208 10.30 16.29 -7.34
N LEU A 209 9.07 16.75 -7.07
CA LEU A 209 7.88 15.89 -7.19
C LEU A 209 7.58 15.48 -8.64
N SER A 210 7.65 16.41 -9.59
CA SER A 210 7.38 16.19 -11.02
C SER A 210 8.01 17.31 -11.86
N ASP A 211 8.19 17.06 -13.16
CA ASP A 211 8.54 18.10 -14.12
C ASP A 211 7.28 18.74 -14.72
N ILE A 212 7.39 20.01 -15.10
CA ILE A 212 6.42 20.67 -15.98
C ILE A 212 7.06 20.78 -17.37
N THR A 213 6.38 20.26 -18.38
CA THR A 213 6.81 20.29 -19.78
C THR A 213 5.81 21.10 -20.60
N ILE A 214 6.30 22.08 -21.35
CA ILE A 214 5.48 22.83 -22.31
C ILE A 214 5.36 21.97 -23.57
N ILE A 215 4.14 21.53 -23.90
CA ILE A 215 3.88 20.67 -25.06
C ILE A 215 3.74 21.53 -26.32
N ASN A 216 3.06 22.66 -26.22
CA ASN A 216 2.89 23.65 -27.29
C ASN A 216 2.61 25.02 -26.67
N SER A 217 2.39 26.03 -27.53
CA SER A 217 2.17 27.43 -27.11
C SER A 217 1.04 27.66 -26.10
N ASN A 218 0.10 26.71 -25.97
CA ASN A 218 -1.08 26.84 -25.11
C ASN A 218 -1.28 25.63 -24.19
N THR A 219 -0.34 24.68 -24.11
CA THR A 219 -0.52 23.43 -23.35
C THR A 219 0.72 23.09 -22.53
N ILE A 220 0.50 22.86 -21.24
CA ILE A 220 1.51 22.34 -20.31
C ILE A 220 1.12 20.96 -19.82
N GLU A 221 2.11 20.11 -19.60
CA GLU A 221 1.99 18.78 -18.99
C GLU A 221 2.78 18.78 -17.68
N ILE A 222 2.19 18.25 -16.62
CA ILE A 222 2.88 17.96 -15.36
C ILE A 222 2.83 16.46 -15.07
N GLY A 223 3.96 15.92 -14.61
CA GLY A 223 4.14 14.49 -14.34
C GLY A 223 5.09 13.79 -15.33
N PRO A 224 5.41 12.51 -15.14
CA PRO A 224 4.95 11.65 -14.05
C PRO A 224 5.64 11.99 -12.72
N ILE A 225 5.21 11.34 -11.62
CA ILE A 225 5.88 11.48 -10.31
C ILE A 225 7.34 11.07 -10.44
N LYS A 226 8.25 11.94 -9.98
CA LYS A 226 9.70 11.72 -9.98
C LYS A 226 10.27 11.35 -8.63
N ASP A 227 9.63 11.78 -7.54
CA ASP A 227 10.08 11.42 -6.20
C ASP A 227 9.95 9.90 -6.00
N PRO A 228 11.08 9.17 -5.84
CA PRO A 228 11.06 7.73 -5.67
C PRO A 228 10.39 7.29 -4.35
N ASN A 229 10.36 8.16 -3.34
CA ASN A 229 9.77 7.83 -2.05
C ASN A 229 8.25 7.73 -2.11
N ILE A 230 7.61 8.49 -3.01
CA ILE A 230 6.15 8.45 -3.20
C ILE A 230 5.67 7.06 -3.61
N GLY A 231 6.48 6.29 -4.36
CA GLY A 231 6.16 4.89 -4.68
C GLY A 231 6.05 4.00 -3.44
N PHE A 232 6.94 4.18 -2.46
CA PHE A 232 6.89 3.46 -1.19
C PHE A 232 5.73 3.94 -0.31
N ILE A 233 5.50 5.25 -0.23
CA ILE A 233 4.39 5.83 0.53
C ILE A 233 3.04 5.31 0.01
N LEU A 234 2.80 5.33 -1.31
CA LEU A 234 1.58 4.80 -1.91
C LEU A 234 1.38 3.31 -1.60
N LEU A 235 2.46 2.53 -1.73
CA LEU A 235 2.41 1.10 -1.51
C LEU A 235 2.08 0.77 -0.05
N ASN A 236 2.82 1.37 0.89
CA ASN A 236 2.58 1.17 2.32
C ASN A 236 1.18 1.63 2.75
N ARG A 237 0.70 2.75 2.23
CA ARG A 237 -0.67 3.25 2.50
C ARG A 237 -1.75 2.30 1.98
N ALA A 238 -1.55 1.74 0.79
CA ALA A 238 -2.48 0.76 0.22
C ALA A 238 -2.46 -0.59 0.95
N LEU A 239 -1.29 -1.03 1.42
CA LEU A 239 -1.15 -2.21 2.28
C LEU A 239 -1.85 -1.98 3.63
N GLU A 240 -1.59 -0.86 4.28
CA GLU A 240 -2.25 -0.49 5.55
C GLU A 240 -3.76 -0.46 5.40
N PHE A 241 -4.28 0.19 4.35
CA PHE A 241 -5.71 0.23 4.08
C PHE A 241 -6.31 -1.17 3.86
N SER A 242 -5.60 -2.03 3.11
CA SER A 242 -6.05 -3.40 2.87
C SER A 242 -6.07 -4.23 4.15
N ARG A 243 -5.07 -4.06 5.02
CA ARG A 243 -5.02 -4.73 6.33
C ARG A 243 -6.13 -4.25 7.24
N LEU A 244 -6.38 -2.94 7.30
CA LEU A 244 -7.52 -2.41 8.06
C LEU A 244 -8.82 -3.11 7.64
N LEU A 245 -9.05 -3.29 6.33
CA LEU A 245 -10.23 -3.97 5.84
C LEU A 245 -10.27 -5.48 6.14
N LEU A 246 -9.17 -6.19 5.87
CA LEU A 246 -9.05 -7.61 6.18
C LEU A 246 -9.22 -7.89 7.68
N HIS A 247 -8.81 -6.96 8.54
CA HIS A 247 -8.93 -7.09 10.00
C HIS A 247 -10.20 -6.48 10.59
N THR A 248 -10.92 -5.61 9.87
CA THR A 248 -12.25 -5.12 10.34
C THR A 248 -13.30 -6.22 10.43
N THR A 249 -13.12 -7.34 9.72
CA THR A 249 -13.96 -8.55 9.88
C THR A 249 -13.40 -9.56 10.88
N HIS A 250 -12.09 -9.50 11.17
CA HIS A 250 -11.36 -10.52 11.91
C HIS A 250 -10.16 -9.87 12.64
N ALA A 251 -10.38 -9.39 13.87
CA ALA A 251 -9.50 -8.41 14.50
C ALA A 251 -8.17 -8.98 15.04
N GLN A 252 -7.12 -8.93 14.24
CA GLN A 252 -5.74 -9.04 14.73
C GLN A 252 -5.19 -7.65 15.09
N ARG A 253 -4.91 -7.41 16.37
CA ARG A 253 -4.06 -6.29 16.86
C ARG A 253 -2.65 -6.73 17.26
N GLY A 254 -2.26 -7.99 16.99
CA GLY A 254 -1.07 -8.61 17.62
C GLY A 254 0.03 -9.14 16.68
N GLU A 255 -0.21 -9.27 15.38
CA GLU A 255 0.85 -9.74 14.46
C GLU A 255 1.70 -8.57 13.97
N LYS A 256 3.04 -8.75 14.01
CA LYS A 256 3.99 -7.82 13.39
C LYS A 256 3.71 -7.78 11.89
N GLN A 257 2.98 -6.77 11.46
CA GLN A 257 2.67 -6.58 10.06
C GLN A 257 3.95 -6.23 9.29
N ALA A 258 4.15 -6.87 8.12
CA ALA A 258 5.28 -6.59 7.26
C ALA A 258 5.15 -5.16 6.69
N VAL A 259 5.83 -4.18 7.30
CA VAL A 259 5.88 -2.81 6.81
C VAL A 259 7.15 -2.64 6.00
N ILE A 260 7.04 -2.08 4.79
CA ILE A 260 8.24 -1.70 4.05
C ILE A 260 8.85 -0.50 4.76
N SER A 261 10.05 -0.67 5.29
CA SER A 261 10.74 0.34 6.09
C SER A 261 12.24 0.34 5.80
N ASP A 262 12.98 1.17 6.51
CA ASP A 262 14.43 1.19 6.42
C ASP A 262 15.08 -0.13 6.89
N GLU A 263 14.37 -0.95 7.66
CA GLU A 263 14.84 -2.26 8.12
C GLU A 263 14.64 -3.36 7.07
N SER A 264 13.80 -3.12 6.05
CA SER A 264 13.57 -4.09 4.96
C SER A 264 14.85 -4.39 4.19
N SER A 265 14.92 -5.60 3.65
CA SER A 265 16.12 -6.08 2.96
C SER A 265 16.44 -5.21 1.73
N LEU A 266 17.71 -4.89 1.51
CA LEU A 266 18.11 -4.06 0.35
C LEU A 266 17.73 -4.71 -0.98
N LYS A 267 17.69 -6.05 -1.07
CA LYS A 267 17.31 -6.78 -2.28
C LYS A 267 15.84 -6.54 -2.64
N GLU A 268 14.96 -6.60 -1.64
CA GLU A 268 13.53 -6.34 -1.77
C GLU A 268 13.27 -4.88 -2.15
N LEU A 269 13.87 -3.93 -1.41
CA LEU A 269 13.74 -2.51 -1.69
C LEU A 269 14.22 -2.12 -3.09
N LYS A 270 15.33 -2.71 -3.57
CA LYS A 270 15.80 -2.54 -4.96
C LYS A 270 14.80 -3.09 -5.97
N SER A 271 14.20 -4.24 -5.68
CA SER A 271 13.21 -4.86 -6.57
C SER A 271 11.97 -3.97 -6.70
N LEU A 272 11.43 -3.50 -5.57
CA LEU A 272 10.29 -2.56 -5.55
C LEU A 272 10.63 -1.24 -6.25
N SER A 273 11.77 -0.63 -5.95
CA SER A 273 12.22 0.61 -6.60
C SER A 273 12.34 0.46 -8.12
N SER A 274 12.85 -0.69 -8.60
CA SER A 274 12.95 -0.97 -10.03
C SER A 274 11.58 -1.07 -10.71
N LEU A 275 10.60 -1.67 -10.04
CA LEU A 275 9.23 -1.79 -10.51
C LEU A 275 8.52 -0.43 -10.51
N HIS A 276 8.69 0.38 -9.46
CA HIS A 276 8.19 1.76 -9.41
C HIS A 276 8.75 2.60 -10.56
N LYS A 277 10.06 2.51 -10.85
CA LYS A 277 10.66 3.19 -12.01
C LYS A 277 10.07 2.74 -13.34
N LYS A 278 9.83 1.43 -13.53
CA LYS A 278 9.13 0.91 -14.73
C LYS A 278 7.71 1.48 -14.83
N CYS A 279 7.01 1.62 -13.70
CA CYS A 279 5.68 2.23 -13.66
C CYS A 279 5.73 3.72 -14.04
N GLN A 280 6.64 4.51 -13.47
CA GLN A 280 6.82 5.93 -13.83
C GLN A 280 7.08 6.13 -15.33
N LYS A 281 7.83 5.21 -15.96
CA LYS A 281 8.12 5.22 -17.40
C LYS A 281 7.00 4.64 -18.27
N ASN A 282 5.89 4.19 -17.67
CA ASN A 282 4.81 3.46 -18.32
C ASN A 282 5.32 2.26 -19.15
N SER A 283 6.33 1.55 -18.64
CA SER A 283 7.04 0.45 -19.31
C SER A 283 6.92 -0.86 -18.53
N LEU A 284 5.84 -1.03 -17.76
CA LEU A 284 5.61 -2.23 -16.96
C LEU A 284 4.98 -3.32 -17.85
N ASP A 285 5.76 -4.37 -18.12
CA ASP A 285 5.29 -5.55 -18.85
C ASP A 285 4.52 -6.52 -17.95
N LYS A 286 3.93 -7.55 -18.56
CA LYS A 286 3.11 -8.55 -17.87
C LYS A 286 3.91 -9.30 -16.80
N GLU A 287 5.17 -9.62 -17.07
CA GLU A 287 6.06 -10.32 -16.14
C GLU A 287 6.40 -9.44 -14.92
N SER A 288 6.77 -8.18 -15.14
CA SER A 288 7.03 -7.24 -14.05
C SER A 288 5.79 -6.97 -13.22
N LEU A 289 4.61 -6.90 -13.83
CA LEU A 289 3.35 -6.77 -13.10
C LEU A 289 3.06 -8.02 -12.24
N GLN A 290 3.32 -9.22 -12.76
CA GLN A 290 3.16 -10.46 -12.01
C GLN A 290 4.15 -10.51 -10.83
N LYS A 291 5.42 -10.17 -11.06
CA LYS A 291 6.41 -10.05 -9.99
C LYS A 291 6.01 -9.01 -8.94
N TYR A 292 5.49 -7.86 -9.36
CA TYR A 292 5.04 -6.84 -8.42
C TYR A 292 3.84 -7.32 -7.60
N THR A 293 2.90 -8.01 -8.24
CA THR A 293 1.75 -8.63 -7.57
C THR A 293 2.20 -9.64 -6.51
N GLN A 294 3.14 -10.52 -6.84
CA GLN A 294 3.68 -11.52 -5.89
C GLN A 294 4.35 -10.86 -4.68
N LEU A 295 5.20 -9.83 -4.91
CA LEU A 295 5.83 -9.11 -3.80
C LEU A 295 4.81 -8.41 -2.89
N ILE A 296 3.73 -7.88 -3.45
CA ILE A 296 2.67 -7.24 -2.65
C ILE A 296 1.87 -8.29 -1.89
N GLU A 297 1.62 -9.45 -2.50
CA GLU A 297 0.90 -10.56 -1.88
C GLU A 297 1.65 -11.12 -0.67
N GLU A 298 2.99 -11.21 -0.73
CA GLU A 298 3.84 -11.59 0.40
C GLU A 298 3.80 -10.59 1.57
N LEU A 299 3.42 -9.34 1.31
CA LEU A 299 3.29 -8.28 2.31
C LEU A 299 1.89 -8.19 2.92
N LEU A 300 0.88 -8.89 2.38
CA LEU A 300 -0.50 -8.94 2.89
C LEU A 300 -0.71 -10.13 3.82
#